data_AF-A0A5N4ASZ6-F1
#
_entry.id   AF-A0A5N4ASZ6-F1
#
_cell.length_a   1.000
_cell.length_b   1.000
_cell.length_c   1.000
_cell.angle_alpha   90.00
_cell.angle_beta   90.00
_cell.angle_gamma   90.00
#
_symmetry.space_group_name_H-M   'P 1'
#
loop_
_entity.id
_entity.type
_entity.pdbx_description
1 polymer ?
#
loop_
_entity_poly.entity_id
_entity_poly.type
_entity_poly.pdbx_seq_one_letter_code
_entity_poly.pdbx_strand_id
1 'polypeptide(L)'
;MQAALVLLFLVGASLVAVLGDRRLNIAVLNAHNRYRAQHGVPPLTLDSRLNNFAQDWANHLAETDTFSHRPNNPYGENLFWSSVYKQTNQDIALTAVEVWYNESQKYDYNTNDGMEGTYHFTQLIWKSSRKLGVGVAKSSKNIVYVACNYDPIGNVQGQFIENVPRPLN
;
A
#
# COMPACT_ATOMS: atom_id res chain seq x y z
N MET A 1 0.06 -29.05 33.62
CA MET A 1 1.28 -28.55 32.92
C MET A 1 1.11 -28.25 31.44
N GLN A 2 0.19 -28.89 30.69
CA GLN A 2 0.04 -28.66 29.23
C GLN A 2 -0.64 -27.33 28.84
N ALA A 3 -1.57 -26.80 29.64
CA ALA A 3 -2.31 -25.57 29.30
C ALA A 3 -1.44 -24.30 29.27
N ALA A 4 -0.46 -24.17 30.18
CA ALA A 4 0.41 -23.01 30.25
C ALA A 4 1.41 -22.95 29.08
N LEU A 5 1.89 -24.11 28.63
CA LEU A 5 2.79 -24.20 27.47
C LEU A 5 2.08 -23.80 26.17
N VAL A 6 0.85 -24.29 25.94
CA VAL A 6 0.06 -23.95 24.74
C VAL A 6 -0.25 -22.45 24.68
N LEU A 7 -0.58 -21.84 25.83
CA LEU A 7 -0.84 -20.39 25.90
C LEU A 7 0.41 -19.55 25.58
N LEU A 8 1.58 -19.96 26.08
CA LEU A 8 2.86 -19.30 25.76
C LEU A 8 3.24 -19.40 24.28
N PHE A 9 3.01 -20.57 23.64
CA PHE A 9 3.28 -20.76 22.22
C PHE A 9 2.36 -19.92 21.33
N LEU A 10 1.06 -19.83 21.66
CA LEU A 10 0.10 -19.02 20.90
C LEU A 10 0.40 -17.52 21.01
N VAL A 11 0.71 -17.02 22.20
CA VAL A 11 1.10 -15.61 22.41
C VAL A 11 2.41 -15.30 21.67
N GLY A 12 3.37 -16.23 21.65
CA GLY A 12 4.62 -16.08 20.91
C GLY A 12 4.40 -15.96 19.39
N ALA A 13 3.60 -16.84 18.80
CA ALA A 13 3.32 -16.82 17.36
C ALA A 13 2.57 -15.55 16.92
N SER A 14 1.55 -15.13 17.68
CA SER A 14 0.81 -13.88 17.40
C SER A 14 1.70 -12.64 17.52
N LEU A 15 2.63 -12.60 18.49
CA LEU A 15 3.57 -11.49 18.62
C LEU A 15 4.56 -11.44 17.45
N VAL A 16 5.09 -12.59 17.01
CA VAL A 16 5.99 -12.65 15.84
C VAL A 16 5.29 -12.19 14.56
N ALA A 17 4.03 -12.60 14.34
CA ALA A 17 3.23 -12.14 13.20
C ALA A 17 3.01 -10.62 13.22
N VAL A 18 2.55 -10.07 14.35
CA VAL A 18 2.34 -8.62 14.52
C VAL A 18 3.64 -7.83 14.32
N LEU A 19 4.78 -8.34 14.81
CA LEU A 19 6.08 -7.71 14.59
C LEU A 19 6.53 -7.82 13.12
N GLY A 20 6.23 -8.92 12.45
CA GLY A 20 6.47 -9.13 11.01
C GLY A 20 5.68 -8.14 10.15
N ASP A 21 4.37 -8.04 10.39
CA ASP A 21 3.48 -7.10 9.69
C ASP A 21 3.95 -5.66 9.92
N ARG A 22 4.31 -5.31 11.17
CA ARG A 22 4.81 -3.97 11.48
C ARG A 22 6.11 -3.63 10.71
N ARG A 23 7.04 -4.59 10.56
CA ARG A 23 8.27 -4.37 9.78
C ARG A 23 7.98 -4.18 8.31
N LEU A 24 7.08 -4.98 7.74
CA LEU A 24 6.63 -4.86 6.36
C LEU A 24 6.00 -3.48 6.12
N ASN A 25 5.07 -3.05 6.96
CA ASN A 25 4.38 -1.77 6.81
C ASN A 25 5.36 -0.59 6.87
N ILE A 26 6.39 -0.67 7.73
CA ILE A 26 7.47 0.33 7.79
C ILE A 26 8.31 0.33 6.52
N ALA A 27 8.65 -0.84 5.97
CA ALA A 27 9.41 -0.93 4.72
C ALA A 27 8.63 -0.29 3.55
N VAL A 28 7.34 -0.58 3.44
CA VAL A 28 6.44 0.02 2.44
C VAL A 28 6.32 1.53 2.64
N LEU A 29 6.15 2.01 3.88
CA LEU A 29 6.13 3.45 4.18
C LEU A 29 7.44 4.14 3.73
N ASN A 30 8.59 3.55 4.05
CA ASN A 30 9.88 4.12 3.69
C ASN A 30 10.07 4.18 2.17
N ALA A 31 9.62 3.17 1.44
CA ALA A 31 9.64 3.17 -0.03
C ALA A 31 8.74 4.29 -0.61
N HIS A 32 7.52 4.46 -0.09
CA HIS A 32 6.64 5.59 -0.47
C HIS A 32 7.34 6.92 -0.21
N ASN A 33 7.86 7.11 1.00
CA ASN A 33 8.46 8.37 1.43
C ASN A 33 9.74 8.71 0.65
N ARG A 34 10.49 7.70 0.18
CA ARG A 34 11.62 7.91 -0.73
C ARG A 34 11.17 8.54 -2.05
N TYR A 35 10.12 8.02 -2.67
CA TYR A 35 9.60 8.59 -3.91
C TYR A 35 8.92 9.94 -3.69
N ARG A 36 8.14 10.10 -2.62
CA ARG A 36 7.55 11.39 -2.25
C ARG A 36 8.58 12.49 -2.05
N ALA A 37 9.73 12.17 -1.46
CA ALA A 37 10.84 13.11 -1.32
C ALA A 37 11.40 13.59 -2.68
N GLN A 38 11.40 12.74 -3.71
CA GLN A 38 11.83 13.12 -5.07
C GLN A 38 10.92 14.20 -5.68
N HIS A 39 9.67 14.30 -5.22
CA HIS A 39 8.68 15.29 -5.65
C HIS A 39 8.51 16.46 -4.67
N GLY A 40 9.30 16.49 -3.59
CA GLY A 40 9.20 17.55 -2.57
C GLY A 40 7.87 17.58 -1.82
N VAL A 41 7.09 16.49 -1.83
CA VAL A 41 5.82 16.41 -1.08
C VAL A 41 6.05 15.87 0.34
N PRO A 42 5.23 16.26 1.34
CA PRO A 42 5.40 15.81 2.72
C PRO A 42 5.40 14.28 2.86
N PRO A 43 6.20 13.69 3.77
CA PRO A 43 6.16 12.25 4.00
C PRO A 43 4.81 11.82 4.58
N LEU A 44 4.40 10.60 4.26
CA LEU A 44 3.29 9.93 4.91
C LEU A 44 3.71 9.40 6.29
N THR A 45 2.72 9.09 7.11
CA THR A 45 2.86 8.35 8.37
C THR A 45 1.95 7.13 8.35
N LEU A 46 2.35 6.03 8.99
CA LEU A 46 1.46 4.89 9.15
C LEU A 46 0.32 5.23 10.12
N ASP A 47 -0.92 4.87 9.77
CA ASP A 47 -2.08 4.92 10.67
C ASP A 47 -2.56 3.49 10.91
N SER A 48 -2.65 3.09 12.19
CA SER A 48 -3.01 1.71 12.56
C SER A 48 -4.41 1.32 12.13
N ARG A 49 -5.36 2.27 12.08
CA ARG A 49 -6.73 1.98 11.62
C ARG A 49 -6.75 1.76 10.11
N LEU A 50 -5.97 2.55 9.36
CA LEU A 50 -5.82 2.34 7.93
C LEU A 50 -5.06 1.03 7.61
N ASN A 51 -4.08 0.63 8.43
CA ASN A 51 -3.42 -0.68 8.28
C ASN A 51 -4.43 -1.82 8.40
N ASN A 52 -5.26 -1.79 9.45
CA ASN A 52 -6.30 -2.81 9.62
C ASN A 52 -7.30 -2.78 8.44
N PHE A 53 -7.73 -1.58 8.03
CA PHE A 53 -8.64 -1.42 6.90
C PHE A 53 -8.06 -2.01 5.60
N ALA A 54 -6.79 -1.73 5.30
CA ALA A 54 -6.09 -2.28 4.13
C ALA A 54 -5.89 -3.80 4.25
N GLN A 55 -5.52 -4.29 5.44
CA GLN A 55 -5.33 -5.72 5.68
C GLN A 55 -6.61 -6.51 5.51
N ASP A 56 -7.74 -5.99 5.98
CA ASP A 56 -9.05 -6.60 5.79
C ASP A 56 -9.37 -6.76 4.29
N TRP A 57 -8.96 -5.81 3.44
CA TRP A 57 -9.18 -5.93 1.99
C TRP A 57 -8.23 -6.91 1.35
N ALA A 58 -6.94 -6.88 1.72
CA ALA A 58 -5.97 -7.84 1.23
C ALA A 58 -6.41 -9.29 1.56
N ASN A 59 -6.90 -9.52 2.79
CA ASN A 59 -7.45 -10.80 3.21
C ASN A 59 -8.64 -11.20 2.33
N HIS A 60 -9.60 -10.30 2.11
CA HIS A 60 -10.75 -10.56 1.24
C HIS A 60 -10.31 -10.99 -0.17
N LEU A 61 -9.41 -10.22 -0.80
CA LEU A 61 -8.88 -10.54 -2.14
C LEU A 61 -8.19 -11.90 -2.17
N ALA A 62 -7.41 -12.22 -1.13
CA ALA A 62 -6.72 -13.50 -1.01
C ALA A 62 -7.67 -14.69 -0.74
N GLU A 63 -8.74 -14.47 0.02
CA GLU A 63 -9.74 -15.51 0.32
C GLU A 63 -10.61 -15.82 -0.89
N THR A 64 -10.96 -14.81 -1.68
CA THR A 64 -11.83 -14.98 -2.85
C THR A 64 -11.07 -15.15 -4.16
N ASP A 65 -9.73 -15.02 -4.15
CA ASP A 65 -8.88 -14.95 -5.35
C ASP A 65 -9.41 -13.96 -6.41
N THR A 66 -9.89 -12.79 -5.96
CA THR A 66 -10.39 -11.72 -6.82
C THR A 66 -9.41 -10.55 -6.84
N PHE A 67 -9.56 -9.65 -7.82
CA PHE A 67 -8.78 -8.42 -7.87
C PHE A 67 -9.67 -7.25 -8.26
N SER A 68 -10.19 -6.55 -7.26
CA SER A 68 -11.05 -5.38 -7.43
C SER A 68 -10.87 -4.39 -6.28
N HIS A 69 -11.15 -3.13 -6.58
CA HIS A 69 -11.19 -2.08 -5.56
C HIS A 69 -12.29 -2.33 -4.53
N ARG A 70 -12.04 -1.88 -3.29
CA ARG A 70 -13.03 -1.97 -2.21
C ARG A 70 -14.28 -1.16 -2.53
N PRO A 71 -15.49 -1.77 -2.52
CA PRO A 71 -16.74 -1.03 -2.63
C PRO A 71 -16.90 -0.02 -1.48
N ASN A 72 -17.40 1.18 -1.79
CA ASN A 72 -17.66 2.25 -0.81
C ASN A 72 -16.42 2.63 0.03
N ASN A 73 -15.23 2.62 -0.57
CA ASN A 73 -14.00 3.01 0.10
C ASN A 73 -13.94 4.54 0.31
N PRO A 74 -13.86 5.04 1.56
CA PRO A 74 -13.72 6.47 1.84
C PRO A 74 -12.28 6.98 1.70
N TYR A 75 -11.31 6.11 1.44
CA TYR A 75 -9.88 6.41 1.34
C TYR A 75 -9.37 6.25 -0.10
N GLY A 76 -8.18 6.79 -0.36
CA GLY A 76 -7.42 6.41 -1.54
C GLY A 76 -7.02 4.94 -1.49
N GLU A 77 -6.80 4.31 -2.64
CA GLU A 77 -6.45 2.89 -2.71
C GLU A 77 -5.53 2.58 -3.90
N ASN A 78 -4.40 1.94 -3.61
CA ASN A 78 -3.61 1.23 -4.60
C ASN A 78 -3.65 -0.27 -4.30
N LEU A 79 -3.86 -1.08 -5.34
CA LEU A 79 -3.85 -2.53 -5.25
C LEU A 79 -2.76 -3.11 -6.15
N PHE A 80 -2.20 -4.24 -5.73
CA PHE A 80 -1.25 -5.02 -6.51
C PHE A 80 -1.39 -6.48 -6.16
N TRP A 81 -1.05 -7.36 -7.10
CA TRP A 81 -0.96 -8.78 -6.83
C TRP A 81 0.21 -9.40 -7.60
N SER A 82 0.76 -10.48 -7.07
CA SER A 82 1.84 -11.23 -7.71
C SER A 82 1.85 -12.68 -7.24
N SER A 83 2.16 -13.60 -8.14
CA SER A 83 2.37 -15.03 -7.86
C SER A 83 3.83 -15.45 -7.98
N VAL A 84 4.78 -14.49 -7.87
CA VAL A 84 6.22 -14.76 -8.09
C VAL A 84 6.76 -15.73 -7.02
N TYR A 85 7.36 -16.83 -7.50
CA TYR A 85 7.88 -17.89 -6.64
C TYR A 85 9.12 -17.44 -5.87
N LYS A 86 9.24 -17.88 -4.60
CA LYS A 86 10.35 -17.61 -3.65
C LYS A 86 10.55 -16.15 -3.19
N GLN A 87 9.66 -15.22 -3.52
CA GLN A 87 9.68 -13.88 -2.92
C GLN A 87 8.92 -13.86 -1.58
N THR A 88 9.40 -13.04 -0.65
CA THR A 88 8.67 -12.77 0.59
C THR A 88 7.50 -11.80 0.33
N ASN A 89 6.53 -11.76 1.25
CA ASN A 89 5.45 -10.76 1.20
C ASN A 89 5.99 -9.32 1.17
N GLN A 90 7.12 -9.07 1.85
CA GLN A 90 7.76 -7.76 1.86
C GLN A 90 8.37 -7.42 0.49
N ASP A 91 9.05 -8.37 -0.17
CA ASP A 91 9.64 -8.15 -1.50
C ASP A 91 8.56 -7.80 -2.53
N ILE A 92 7.43 -8.51 -2.47
CA ILE A 92 6.28 -8.25 -3.35
C ILE A 92 5.65 -6.89 -3.05
N ALA A 93 5.49 -6.54 -1.76
CA ALA A 93 4.96 -5.23 -1.38
C ALA A 93 5.86 -4.08 -1.82
N LEU A 94 7.19 -4.23 -1.73
CA LEU A 94 8.13 -3.23 -2.23
C LEU A 94 8.11 -3.13 -3.77
N THR A 95 7.97 -4.27 -4.45
CA THR A 95 7.76 -4.32 -5.91
C THR A 95 6.49 -3.56 -6.31
N ALA A 96 5.40 -3.69 -5.55
CA ALA A 96 4.16 -2.95 -5.79
C ALA A 96 4.41 -1.42 -5.79
N VAL A 97 5.11 -0.90 -4.78
CA VAL A 97 5.44 0.53 -4.68
C VAL A 97 6.28 1.01 -5.87
N GLU A 98 7.26 0.22 -6.30
CA GLU A 98 8.08 0.53 -7.46
C GLU A 98 7.27 0.54 -8.77
N VAL A 99 6.43 -0.49 -8.98
CA VAL A 99 5.56 -0.58 -10.15
C VAL A 99 4.58 0.59 -10.21
N TRP A 100 3.93 0.93 -9.09
CA TRP A 100 3.05 2.09 -9.00
C TRP A 100 3.79 3.39 -9.30
N TYR A 101 5.00 3.58 -8.77
CA TYR A 101 5.79 4.77 -9.05
C TYR A 101 6.23 4.86 -10.52
N ASN A 102 6.56 3.74 -11.15
CA ASN A 102 6.99 3.69 -12.55
C ASN A 102 5.90 4.12 -13.54
N GLU A 103 4.63 4.20 -13.12
CA GLU A 103 3.58 4.85 -13.92
C GLU A 103 3.88 6.33 -14.18
N SER A 104 4.74 6.98 -13.39
CA SER A 104 5.24 8.35 -13.61
C SER A 104 5.81 8.56 -15.02
N GLN A 105 6.35 7.51 -15.64
CA GLN A 105 6.90 7.56 -17.01
C GLN A 105 5.84 7.88 -18.06
N LYS A 106 4.55 7.68 -17.74
CA LYS A 106 3.41 7.94 -18.62
C LYS A 106 2.67 9.23 -18.28
N TYR A 107 3.00 9.88 -17.16
CA TYR A 107 2.26 11.03 -16.67
C TYR A 107 2.73 12.34 -17.32
N ASP A 108 1.80 13.08 -17.93
CA ASP A 108 2.02 14.43 -18.44
C ASP A 108 1.73 15.46 -17.35
N TYR A 109 2.77 16.10 -16.82
CA TYR A 109 2.64 17.14 -15.79
C TYR A 109 1.97 18.44 -16.29
N ASN A 110 1.61 18.53 -17.57
CA ASN A 110 0.85 19.67 -18.11
C ASN A 110 -0.66 19.44 -18.11
N THR A 111 -1.15 18.24 -17.77
CA THR A 111 -2.60 18.01 -17.61
C THR A 111 -3.12 18.51 -16.26
N ASN A 112 -4.38 18.97 -16.25
CA ASN A 112 -5.11 19.34 -15.02
C ASN A 112 -6.00 18.20 -14.48
N ASP A 113 -5.93 17.02 -15.09
CA ASP A 113 -6.71 15.84 -14.68
C ASP A 113 -5.83 14.59 -14.61
N GLY A 114 -6.39 13.50 -14.07
CA GLY A 114 -5.73 12.21 -14.05
C GLY A 114 -5.55 11.62 -15.44
N MET A 115 -4.52 10.79 -15.60
CA MET A 115 -4.29 10.02 -16.82
C MET A 115 -4.51 8.54 -16.54
N GLU A 116 -5.19 7.87 -17.48
CA GLU A 116 -5.35 6.43 -17.42
C GLU A 116 -3.99 5.73 -17.30
N GLY A 117 -3.89 4.76 -16.38
CA GLY A 117 -2.66 4.04 -16.12
C GLY A 117 -1.60 4.84 -15.33
N THR A 118 -1.98 5.96 -14.69
CA THR A 118 -1.10 6.75 -13.80
C THR A 118 -1.67 6.98 -12.40
N TYR A 119 -2.85 6.41 -12.11
CA TYR A 119 -3.57 6.65 -10.87
C TYR A 119 -2.85 6.11 -9.63
N HIS A 120 -2.04 5.05 -9.76
CA HIS A 120 -1.28 4.56 -8.62
C HIS A 120 -0.10 5.48 -8.29
N PHE A 121 0.61 5.96 -9.32
CA PHE A 121 1.67 6.96 -9.16
C PHE A 121 1.13 8.25 -8.52
N THR A 122 0.08 8.82 -9.10
CA THR A 122 -0.48 10.09 -8.65
C THR A 122 -1.01 10.00 -7.22
N GLN A 123 -1.62 8.86 -6.83
CA GLN A 123 -2.01 8.60 -5.44
C GLN A 123 -0.79 8.48 -4.51
N LEU A 124 0.26 7.76 -4.92
CA LEU A 124 1.47 7.53 -4.12
C LEU A 124 2.15 8.85 -3.74
N ILE A 125 2.24 9.79 -4.69
CA ILE A 125 2.85 11.09 -4.48
C ILE A 125 1.86 12.21 -4.16
N TRP A 126 0.58 11.90 -3.95
CA TRP A 126 -0.45 12.91 -3.72
C TRP A 126 -0.07 13.83 -2.55
N LYS A 127 0.16 15.11 -2.85
CA LYS A 127 0.72 16.07 -1.89
C LYS A 127 -0.12 16.19 -0.63
N SER A 128 -1.44 16.14 -0.74
CA SER A 128 -2.36 16.33 0.40
C SER A 128 -2.57 15.09 1.26
N SER A 129 -2.25 13.89 0.77
CA SER A 129 -2.31 12.67 1.59
C SER A 129 -1.29 12.75 2.73
N ARG A 130 -1.66 12.26 3.93
CA ARG A 130 -0.84 12.36 5.16
C ARG A 130 -0.60 11.01 5.81
N LYS A 131 -1.54 10.08 5.63
CA LYS A 131 -1.54 8.78 6.27
C LYS A 131 -1.53 7.66 5.24
N LEU A 132 -0.89 6.57 5.61
CA LEU A 132 -0.81 5.33 4.85
C LEU A 132 -1.29 4.16 5.72
N GLY A 133 -2.13 3.32 5.14
CA GLY A 133 -2.39 1.96 5.59
C GLY A 133 -1.79 0.97 4.63
N VAL A 134 -1.24 -0.13 5.14
CA VAL A 134 -0.68 -1.20 4.34
C VAL A 134 -1.24 -2.53 4.83
N GLY A 135 -1.75 -3.33 3.89
CA GLY A 135 -2.22 -4.68 4.10
C GLY A 135 -1.65 -5.63 3.06
N VAL A 136 -1.20 -6.81 3.50
CA VAL A 136 -0.67 -7.84 2.61
C VAL A 136 -1.19 -9.21 3.03
N ALA A 137 -1.74 -9.97 2.09
CA ALA A 137 -2.24 -11.30 2.33
C ALA A 137 -1.83 -12.25 1.21
N LYS A 138 -1.66 -13.54 1.54
CA LYS A 138 -1.28 -14.57 0.58
C LYS A 138 -2.39 -15.61 0.48
N SER A 139 -2.91 -15.85 -0.71
CA SER A 139 -3.95 -16.85 -0.95
C SER A 139 -3.42 -18.27 -0.89
N SER A 140 -4.34 -19.24 -0.83
CA SER A 140 -4.03 -20.67 -0.89
C SER A 140 -3.31 -21.08 -2.18
N LYS A 141 -3.47 -20.29 -3.26
CA LYS A 141 -2.80 -20.48 -4.56
C LYS A 141 -1.42 -19.82 -4.63
N ASN A 142 -0.88 -19.37 -3.50
CA ASN A 142 0.38 -18.63 -3.39
C ASN A 142 0.39 -17.27 -4.10
N ILE A 143 -0.78 -16.66 -4.34
CA ILE A 143 -0.88 -15.30 -4.86
C ILE A 143 -0.81 -14.33 -3.68
N VAL A 144 0.08 -13.35 -3.73
CA VAL A 144 0.17 -12.29 -2.73
C VAL A 144 -0.58 -11.07 -3.23
N TYR A 145 -1.48 -10.55 -2.42
CA TYR A 145 -2.26 -9.34 -2.63
C TYR A 145 -1.75 -8.25 -1.70
N VAL A 146 -1.57 -7.05 -2.24
CA VAL A 146 -1.11 -5.85 -1.54
C VAL A 146 -2.18 -4.79 -1.69
N ALA A 147 -2.61 -4.22 -0.57
CA ALA A 147 -3.50 -3.07 -0.52
C ALA A 147 -2.82 -1.94 0.25
N CYS A 148 -2.81 -0.74 -0.33
CA CYS A 148 -2.38 0.48 0.35
C CYS A 148 -3.51 1.49 0.34
N ASN A 149 -3.88 2.01 1.51
CA ASN A 149 -4.91 3.04 1.63
C ASN A 149 -4.33 4.38 2.09
N TYR A 150 -4.90 5.48 1.60
CA TYR A 150 -4.37 6.83 1.79
C TYR A 150 -5.44 7.77 2.34
N ASP A 151 -5.06 8.57 3.34
CA ASP A 151 -5.95 9.57 3.95
C ASP A 151 -5.22 10.92 4.12
N PRO A 152 -5.77 12.04 3.61
CA PRO A 152 -6.91 12.14 2.69
C PRO A 152 -6.72 11.38 1.35
N ILE A 153 -7.83 11.05 0.70
CA ILE A 153 -7.88 10.43 -0.64
C ILE A 153 -7.16 11.29 -1.69
N GLY A 154 -6.44 10.64 -2.60
CA GLY A 154 -5.84 11.27 -3.77
C GLY A 154 -6.71 11.19 -5.01
N ASN A 155 -6.15 11.56 -6.16
CA ASN A 155 -6.81 11.45 -7.47
C ASN A 155 -8.16 12.16 -7.55
N VAL A 156 -8.31 13.26 -6.80
CA VAL A 156 -9.52 14.08 -6.83
C VAL A 156 -9.48 14.93 -8.10
N GLN A 157 -10.54 14.83 -8.90
CA GLN A 157 -10.65 15.56 -10.16
C GLN A 157 -10.45 17.07 -9.95
N GLY A 158 -9.67 17.69 -10.83
CA GLY A 158 -9.35 19.12 -10.78
C GLY A 158 -8.34 19.54 -9.71
N GLN A 159 -7.76 18.59 -8.96
CA GLN A 159 -6.75 18.88 -7.93
C GLN A 159 -5.35 18.37 -8.27
N PHE A 160 -5.13 17.86 -9.49
CA PHE A 160 -3.87 17.22 -9.89
C PHE A 160 -2.68 18.20 -9.91
N ILE A 161 -2.86 19.42 -10.43
CA ILE A 161 -1.79 20.43 -10.48
C ILE A 161 -1.19 20.73 -9.10
N GLU A 162 -2.04 20.80 -8.08
CA GLU A 162 -1.62 21.13 -6.71
C GLU A 162 -1.00 19.93 -5.99
N ASN A 163 -1.35 18.71 -6.41
CA ASN A 163 -1.04 17.48 -5.67
C ASN A 163 -0.03 16.56 -6.33
N VAL A 164 0.30 16.75 -7.61
CA VAL A 164 1.21 15.91 -8.37
C VAL A 164 2.33 16.79 -8.96
N PRO A 165 3.22 17.35 -8.11
CA PRO A 165 4.30 18.20 -8.59
C PRO A 165 5.33 17.39 -9.39
N ARG A 166 6.04 18.08 -10.28
CA ARG A 166 7.19 17.49 -11.00
C ARG A 166 8.28 17.02 -10.01
N PRO A 167 9.10 16.02 -10.39
CA PRO A 167 10.30 15.68 -9.64
C PRO A 167 11.20 16.91 -9.47
N LEU A 168 11.93 16.99 -8.36
CA LEU A 168 12.79 18.12 -8.02
C LEU A 168 14.02 18.24 -8.92
N ASN A 169 14.45 17.16 -9.58
CA ASN A 169 15.51 17.12 -10.60
C ASN A 169 15.33 15.91 -11.52
#